data_AF-A0A9X3Z311-F1
#
_entry.id   AF-A0A9X3Z311-F1
#
_cell.length_a   1.000
_cell.length_b   1.000
_cell.length_c   1.000
_cell.angle_alpha   90.00
_cell.angle_beta   90.00
_cell.angle_gamma   90.00
#
_symmetry.space_group_name_H-M   'P 1'
#
loop_
_entity.id
_entity.type
_entity.pdbx_description
1 polymer ?
#
loop_
_entity_poly.entity_id
_entity_poly.type
_entity_poly.pdbx_seq_one_letter_code
_entity_poly.pdbx_strand_id
1 'polypeptide(L)'
;MEFAQMSADWGGREEIKQAVAEQVLFQAFNPYASLTKPTPANRSDVMTYTVQPGDTLSGIAHRYGLSLKQLVELNRMANPNLVGIGMKLKLSQGDVTHSVRRGETLDDIARRYGVSKELLLERNPLLRLMSDNLYIGQTIQIPVTDSQSVTAKEWQKRRGVVQAASRQSSRSRALDWPVKQATVTSGFGTRWGKMHKGIDMWNQDEGRTPIHAAKEGVVVEAGGGHPGYGFMVILDHGDGLQTYYAHMRKILVSPGQYVERGEVLGYMGRTGDSTGYHLHFEVRQDDVPINPLRYLSR
;
A
#
# COMPACT_ATOMS: atom_id res chain seq x y z
N MET A 1 -7.83 18.07 57.93
CA MET A 1 -7.26 17.73 56.61
C MET A 1 -8.20 18.29 55.57
N GLU A 2 -7.76 19.37 54.97
CA GLU A 2 -8.49 20.25 54.07
C GLU A 2 -8.39 19.66 52.65
N PHE A 3 -9.52 19.30 52.06
CA PHE A 3 -9.56 18.84 50.67
C PHE A 3 -9.51 20.07 49.76
N ALA A 4 -8.32 20.34 49.21
CA ALA A 4 -8.12 21.36 48.21
C ALA A 4 -9.04 21.11 47.00
N GLN A 5 -9.96 22.03 46.75
CA GLN A 5 -10.67 22.16 45.49
C GLN A 5 -9.65 22.52 44.40
N MET A 6 -9.30 21.56 43.55
CA MET A 6 -8.72 21.85 42.25
C MET A 6 -9.86 22.22 41.30
N SER A 7 -10.08 23.52 41.12
CA SER A 7 -10.88 24.06 40.03
C SER A 7 -10.19 23.71 38.71
N ALA A 8 -10.75 22.77 37.95
CA ALA A 8 -10.42 22.61 36.54
C ALA A 8 -10.94 23.84 35.81
N ASP A 9 -10.00 24.71 35.43
CA ASP A 9 -10.25 25.86 34.57
C ASP A 9 -10.68 25.32 33.20
N TRP A 10 -11.97 25.44 32.89
CA TRP A 10 -12.53 24.94 31.63
C TRP A 10 -12.12 25.90 30.52
N GLY A 11 -11.12 25.50 29.74
CA GLY A 11 -10.82 26.13 28.46
C GLY A 11 -12.04 26.10 27.53
N GLY A 12 -12.08 27.07 26.62
CA GLY A 12 -13.29 27.57 25.97
C GLY A 12 -14.17 26.52 25.29
N ARG A 13 -15.41 26.91 24.94
CA ARG A 13 -16.43 26.07 24.28
C ARG A 13 -15.92 25.24 23.09
N GLU A 14 -14.84 25.66 22.44
CA GLU A 14 -14.20 24.93 21.34
C GLU A 14 -13.36 23.73 21.82
N GLU A 15 -12.66 23.83 22.95
CA GLU A 15 -11.91 22.69 23.52
C GLU A 15 -12.85 21.59 24.00
N ILE A 16 -14.02 21.95 24.54
CA ILE A 16 -15.06 20.99 24.93
C ILE A 16 -15.63 20.28 23.70
N LYS A 17 -15.90 21.01 22.61
CA LYS A 17 -16.34 20.40 21.35
C LYS A 17 -15.28 19.48 20.75
N GLN A 18 -14.01 19.87 20.84
CA GLN A 18 -12.89 19.10 20.36
C GLN A 18 -12.71 17.81 21.17
N ALA A 19 -12.78 17.90 22.51
CA ALA A 19 -12.72 16.73 23.39
C ALA A 19 -13.91 15.78 23.18
N VAL A 20 -15.12 16.32 22.98
CA VAL A 20 -16.31 15.50 22.67
C VAL A 20 -16.17 14.84 21.29
N ALA A 21 -15.66 15.55 20.29
CA ALA A 21 -15.39 14.99 18.97
C ALA A 21 -14.33 13.88 19.04
N GLU A 22 -13.24 14.10 19.77
CA GLU A 22 -12.18 13.12 20.02
C GLU A 22 -12.70 11.90 20.78
N GLN A 23 -13.58 12.08 21.76
CA GLN A 23 -14.19 10.99 22.52
C GLN A 23 -15.17 10.17 21.66
N VAL A 24 -15.97 10.82 20.82
CA VAL A 24 -16.86 10.16 19.86
C VAL A 24 -16.06 9.42 18.78
N LEU A 25 -14.97 10.01 18.29
CA LEU A 25 -14.01 9.37 17.38
C LEU A 25 -13.36 8.16 18.04
N PHE A 26 -12.92 8.27 19.29
CA PHE A 26 -12.32 7.17 20.04
C PHE A 26 -13.31 6.02 20.25
N GLN A 27 -14.57 6.31 20.59
CA GLN A 27 -15.61 5.28 20.75
C GLN A 27 -16.00 4.61 19.42
N ALA A 28 -16.04 5.36 18.31
CA ALA A 28 -16.33 4.81 16.99
C ALA A 28 -15.19 3.96 16.41
N PHE A 29 -13.94 4.24 16.82
CA PHE A 29 -12.73 3.61 16.28
C PHE A 29 -11.97 2.75 17.29
N ASN A 30 -12.56 2.44 18.45
CA ASN A 30 -11.96 1.54 19.44
C ASN A 30 -11.75 0.13 18.82
N PRO A 31 -10.51 -0.37 18.71
CA PRO A 31 -10.21 -1.69 18.13
C PRO A 31 -10.80 -2.85 18.94
N TYR A 32 -11.31 -2.61 20.15
CA TYR A 32 -11.98 -3.59 21.00
C TYR A 32 -13.50 -3.60 20.89
N ALA A 33 -14.13 -2.66 20.17
CA ALA A 33 -15.59 -2.64 19.98
C ALA A 33 -16.10 -3.88 19.20
N SER A 34 -15.22 -4.51 18.43
CA SER A 34 -15.46 -5.74 17.66
C SER A 34 -15.39 -7.03 18.50
N LEU A 35 -14.93 -6.97 19.75
CA LEU A 35 -14.90 -8.15 20.64
C LEU A 35 -16.27 -8.50 21.24
N THR A 36 -17.29 -7.65 21.07
CA THR A 36 -18.63 -7.86 21.61
C THR A 36 -19.70 -7.99 20.53
N LYS A 37 -19.49 -8.86 19.54
CA LYS A 37 -20.51 -9.72 18.89
C LYS A 37 -19.99 -10.30 17.58
N PRO A 38 -20.13 -11.63 17.36
CA PRO A 38 -20.02 -12.19 16.02
C PRO A 38 -21.41 -12.19 15.37
N THR A 39 -21.59 -11.54 14.21
CA THR A 39 -22.65 -11.93 13.27
C THR A 39 -22.25 -11.59 11.82
N PRO A 40 -22.40 -12.53 10.86
CA PRO A 40 -21.97 -12.40 9.48
C PRO A 40 -23.01 -11.69 8.59
N ALA A 41 -22.55 -10.96 7.57
CA ALA A 41 -23.25 -10.68 6.30
C ALA A 41 -22.33 -9.77 5.46
N ASN A 42 -21.57 -10.25 4.47
CA ASN A 42 -22.02 -10.59 3.12
C ASN A 42 -23.30 -9.87 2.64
N ARG A 43 -23.34 -8.54 2.77
CA ARG A 43 -24.12 -7.69 1.86
C ARG A 43 -23.14 -6.92 0.99
N SER A 44 -23.10 -7.32 -0.28
CA SER A 44 -22.44 -6.61 -1.37
C SER A 44 -23.17 -5.29 -1.64
N ASP A 45 -22.88 -4.27 -0.84
CA ASP A 45 -23.38 -2.92 -1.07
C ASP A 45 -22.59 -2.32 -2.24
N VAL A 46 -23.12 -2.56 -3.43
CA VAL A 46 -22.66 -1.96 -4.69
C VAL A 46 -22.64 -0.44 -4.53
N MET A 47 -21.45 0.17 -4.64
CA MET A 47 -21.32 1.62 -4.62
C MET A 47 -21.84 2.20 -5.94
N THR A 48 -22.66 3.25 -5.87
CA THR A 48 -23.23 3.90 -7.05
C THR A 48 -23.04 5.42 -7.02
N TYR A 49 -22.81 6.02 -8.19
CA TYR A 49 -22.74 7.45 -8.42
C TYR A 49 -23.91 7.90 -9.28
N THR A 50 -24.53 9.04 -8.94
CA THR A 50 -25.57 9.66 -9.78
C THR A 50 -24.95 10.75 -10.63
N VAL A 51 -25.00 10.61 -11.95
CA VAL A 51 -24.45 11.57 -12.92
C VAL A 51 -25.06 12.95 -12.71
N GLN A 52 -24.21 13.97 -12.58
CA GLN A 52 -24.59 15.36 -12.40
C GLN A 52 -24.50 16.15 -13.71
N PRO A 53 -25.13 17.34 -13.79
CA PRO A 53 -24.96 18.24 -14.94
C PRO A 53 -23.48 18.56 -15.18
N GLY A 54 -23.00 18.33 -16.40
CA GLY A 54 -21.62 18.59 -16.80
C GLY A 54 -20.64 17.43 -16.60
N ASP A 55 -21.08 16.31 -16.03
CA ASP A 55 -20.23 15.12 -15.93
C ASP A 55 -20.05 14.43 -17.30
N THR A 56 -18.90 13.78 -17.44
CA THR A 56 -18.63 12.82 -18.53
C THR A 56 -18.23 11.48 -17.92
N LEU A 57 -18.49 10.36 -18.61
CA LEU A 57 -18.05 9.04 -18.13
C LEU A 57 -16.54 8.99 -17.89
N SER A 58 -15.75 9.57 -18.80
CA SER A 58 -14.30 9.62 -18.66
C SER A 58 -13.87 10.42 -17.43
N GLY A 59 -14.53 11.56 -17.16
CA GLY A 59 -14.27 12.37 -15.97
C GLY A 59 -14.65 11.67 -14.67
N ILE A 60 -15.80 10.98 -14.65
CA ILE A 60 -16.24 10.16 -13.51
C ILE A 60 -15.27 9.00 -13.28
N ALA A 61 -14.92 8.26 -14.34
CA ALA A 61 -14.00 7.14 -14.27
C ALA A 61 -12.64 7.59 -13.71
N HIS A 62 -12.08 8.67 -14.27
CA HIS A 62 -10.82 9.25 -13.80
C HIS A 62 -10.88 9.67 -12.33
N ARG A 63 -11.95 10.35 -11.90
CA ARG A 63 -12.15 10.79 -10.50
C ARG A 63 -12.11 9.61 -9.52
N TYR A 64 -12.67 8.47 -9.91
CA TYR A 64 -12.75 7.27 -9.06
C TYR A 64 -11.67 6.23 -9.37
N GLY A 65 -10.64 6.61 -10.15
CA GLY A 65 -9.52 5.73 -10.50
C GLY A 65 -9.90 4.52 -11.33
N LEU A 66 -11.04 4.55 -12.02
CA LEU A 66 -11.48 3.53 -12.95
C LEU A 66 -11.05 3.91 -14.37
N SER A 67 -10.72 2.91 -15.19
CA SER A 67 -10.69 3.14 -16.64
C SER A 67 -12.10 3.29 -17.19
N LEU A 68 -12.25 4.07 -18.26
CA LEU A 68 -13.52 4.19 -18.98
C LEU A 68 -14.08 2.81 -19.35
N LYS A 69 -13.20 1.90 -19.78
CA LYS A 69 -13.54 0.51 -20.11
C LYS A 69 -14.12 -0.23 -18.90
N GLN A 70 -13.46 -0.18 -17.74
CA GLN A 70 -13.97 -0.80 -16.51
C GLN A 70 -15.33 -0.23 -16.09
N LEU A 71 -15.50 1.09 -16.15
CA LEU A 71 -16.77 1.73 -15.77
C LEU A 71 -17.91 1.31 -16.72
N VAL A 72 -17.64 1.24 -18.03
CA VAL A 72 -18.60 0.80 -19.07
C VAL A 72 -18.97 -0.68 -18.88
N GLU A 73 -17.98 -1.55 -18.68
CA GLU A 73 -18.18 -2.99 -18.44
C GLU A 73 -18.99 -3.24 -17.17
N LEU A 74 -18.64 -2.57 -16.08
CA LEU A 74 -19.32 -2.65 -14.79
C LEU A 74 -20.81 -2.26 -14.88
N ASN A 75 -21.11 -1.28 -15.73
CA ASN A 75 -22.47 -0.80 -15.96
C ASN A 75 -23.18 -1.48 -17.14
N ARG A 76 -22.53 -2.46 -17.79
CA ARG A 76 -23.03 -3.18 -18.97
C ARG A 76 -23.55 -2.23 -20.05
N MET A 77 -22.84 -1.12 -20.28
CA MET A 77 -23.30 -0.08 -21.20
C MET A 77 -23.00 -0.45 -22.64
N ALA A 78 -24.06 -0.61 -23.46
CA ALA A 78 -23.93 -0.89 -24.88
C ALA A 78 -23.42 0.33 -25.68
N ASN A 79 -23.74 1.55 -25.24
CA ASN A 79 -23.24 2.78 -25.84
C ASN A 79 -22.78 3.77 -24.76
N PRO A 80 -21.45 3.95 -24.58
CA PRO A 80 -20.87 4.88 -23.60
C PRO A 80 -21.23 6.36 -23.83
N ASN A 81 -21.71 6.74 -25.02
CA ASN A 81 -22.05 8.13 -25.32
C ASN A 81 -23.47 8.53 -24.87
N LEU A 82 -24.28 7.57 -24.37
CA LEU A 82 -25.67 7.80 -23.95
C LEU A 82 -25.80 8.02 -22.44
N VAL A 83 -25.05 8.98 -21.91
CA VAL A 83 -25.04 9.26 -20.46
C VAL A 83 -25.87 10.49 -20.18
N GLY A 84 -26.98 10.28 -19.46
CA GLY A 84 -27.92 11.32 -19.07
C GLY A 84 -27.72 11.76 -17.62
N ILE A 85 -28.01 13.02 -17.34
CA ILE A 85 -28.09 13.56 -15.98
C ILE A 85 -29.09 12.71 -15.17
N GLY A 86 -28.72 12.35 -13.94
CA GLY A 86 -29.52 11.49 -13.06
C GLY A 86 -29.31 9.99 -13.27
N MET A 87 -28.52 9.57 -14.26
CA MET A 87 -28.16 8.17 -14.45
C MET A 87 -27.35 7.65 -13.26
N LYS A 88 -27.70 6.47 -12.73
CA LYS A 88 -26.94 5.80 -11.67
C LYS A 88 -25.91 4.86 -12.27
N LEU A 89 -24.63 5.13 -12.00
CA LEU A 89 -23.49 4.32 -12.41
C LEU A 89 -22.94 3.55 -11.21
N LYS A 90 -22.80 2.25 -11.35
CA LYS A 90 -22.05 1.40 -10.42
C LYS A 90 -20.57 1.73 -10.49
N LEU A 91 -19.95 1.90 -9.34
CA LEU A 91 -18.52 2.14 -9.16
C LEU A 91 -17.78 0.93 -8.55
N SER A 92 -18.50 0.05 -7.84
CA SER A 92 -17.97 -1.20 -7.30
C SER A 92 -18.95 -2.36 -7.50
N GLN A 93 -18.52 -3.60 -7.27
CA GLN A 93 -19.39 -4.78 -7.26
C GLN A 93 -19.57 -5.37 -5.86
N GLY A 94 -18.80 -4.88 -4.90
CA GLY A 94 -18.94 -5.19 -3.49
C GLY A 94 -17.78 -4.61 -2.70
N ASP A 95 -17.75 -4.95 -1.42
CA ASP A 95 -16.73 -4.47 -0.50
C ASP A 95 -15.90 -5.61 0.07
N VAL A 96 -14.63 -5.30 0.32
CA VAL A 96 -13.73 -6.10 1.13
C VAL A 96 -13.32 -5.29 2.35
N THR A 97 -13.21 -5.94 3.49
CA THR A 97 -12.77 -5.30 4.72
C THR A 97 -11.25 -5.38 4.86
N HIS A 98 -10.62 -4.27 5.24
CA HIS A 98 -9.18 -4.19 5.50
C HIS A 98 -8.91 -3.65 6.91
N SER A 99 -8.05 -4.35 7.66
CA SER A 99 -7.54 -3.85 8.94
C SER A 99 -6.19 -3.18 8.75
N VAL A 100 -6.13 -1.89 9.08
CA VAL A 100 -4.94 -1.04 8.97
C VAL A 100 -3.79 -1.60 9.79
N ARG A 101 -2.61 -1.71 9.18
CA ARG A 101 -1.36 -2.07 9.84
C ARG A 101 -0.54 -0.84 10.22
N ARG A 102 0.45 -1.05 11.08
CA ARG A 102 1.39 -0.01 11.49
C ARG A 102 2.05 0.63 10.26
N GLY A 103 1.93 1.95 10.16
CA GLY A 103 2.59 2.72 9.10
C GLY A 103 1.91 2.69 7.73
N GLU A 104 0.77 2.02 7.58
CA GLU A 104 -0.01 2.07 6.34
C GLU A 104 -0.73 3.42 6.20
N THR A 105 -0.68 4.00 5.00
CA THR A 105 -1.45 5.18 4.63
C THR A 105 -2.69 4.81 3.81
N LEU A 106 -3.64 5.73 3.66
CA LEU A 106 -4.77 5.54 2.75
C LEU A 106 -4.31 5.30 1.31
N ASP A 107 -3.24 5.95 0.89
CA ASP A 107 -2.66 5.80 -0.44
C ASP A 107 -2.07 4.39 -0.65
N ASP A 108 -1.43 3.81 0.37
CA ASP A 108 -0.92 2.44 0.30
C ASP A 108 -2.05 1.42 0.24
N ILE A 109 -3.12 1.65 0.98
CA ILE A 109 -4.32 0.81 0.97
C ILE A 109 -5.02 0.94 -0.38
N ALA A 110 -5.22 2.16 -0.89
CA ALA A 110 -5.80 2.41 -2.20
C ALA A 110 -5.05 1.65 -3.31
N ARG A 111 -3.72 1.83 -3.34
CA ARG A 111 -2.83 1.18 -4.30
C ARG A 111 -2.89 -0.34 -4.21
N ARG A 112 -2.89 -0.89 -2.99
CA ARG A 112 -2.97 -2.35 -2.76
C ARG A 112 -4.22 -2.97 -3.37
N TYR A 113 -5.36 -2.31 -3.22
CA TYR A 113 -6.63 -2.84 -3.70
C TYR A 113 -6.98 -2.35 -5.11
N GLY A 114 -6.12 -1.53 -5.72
CA GLY A 114 -6.32 -0.97 -7.06
C GLY A 114 -7.47 0.04 -7.14
N VAL A 115 -7.84 0.65 -6.02
CA VAL A 115 -8.93 1.62 -5.92
C VAL A 115 -8.35 3.03 -5.76
N SER A 116 -9.10 4.08 -6.10
CA SER A 116 -8.63 5.44 -5.80
C SER A 116 -8.83 5.78 -4.32
N LYS A 117 -7.99 6.71 -3.82
CA LYS A 117 -8.15 7.30 -2.48
C LYS A 117 -9.53 7.94 -2.35
N GLU A 118 -10.00 8.64 -3.39
CA GLU A 118 -11.32 9.24 -3.45
C GLU A 118 -12.43 8.19 -3.27
N LEU A 119 -12.31 7.03 -3.91
CA LEU A 119 -13.28 5.96 -3.79
C LEU A 119 -13.29 5.33 -2.38
N LEU A 120 -12.11 5.18 -1.76
CA LEU A 120 -12.01 4.78 -0.34
C LEU A 120 -12.66 5.80 0.59
N LEU A 121 -12.41 7.09 0.38
CA LEU A 121 -12.97 8.17 1.20
C LEU A 121 -14.49 8.30 1.03
N GLU A 122 -15.02 8.05 -0.17
CA GLU A 122 -16.47 7.99 -0.36
C GLU A 122 -17.10 6.82 0.40
N ARG A 123 -16.45 5.66 0.41
CA ARG A 123 -16.99 4.51 1.14
C ARG A 123 -16.84 4.65 2.65
N ASN A 124 -15.80 5.36 3.10
CA ASN A 124 -15.47 5.56 4.51
C ASN A 124 -15.42 7.05 4.82
N PRO A 125 -16.57 7.76 4.83
CA PRO A 125 -16.60 9.22 4.91
C PRO A 125 -15.92 9.78 6.18
N LEU A 126 -15.88 9.02 7.27
CA LEU A 126 -15.19 9.42 8.51
C LEU A 126 -13.67 9.57 8.32
N LEU A 127 -13.07 8.90 7.34
CA LEU A 127 -11.64 9.02 7.04
C LEU A 127 -11.28 10.41 6.48
N ARG A 128 -12.24 11.15 5.91
CA ARG A 128 -12.02 12.53 5.45
C ARG A 128 -11.60 13.46 6.58
N LEU A 129 -12.08 13.21 7.80
CA LEU A 129 -11.74 13.97 8.99
C LEU A 129 -10.35 13.63 9.54
N MET A 130 -9.72 12.57 9.04
CA MET A 130 -8.50 11.98 9.60
C MET A 130 -7.50 11.62 8.50
N SER A 131 -7.49 12.39 7.39
CA SER A 131 -7.00 11.98 6.06
C SER A 131 -5.58 11.39 6.00
N ASP A 132 -4.77 11.48 7.07
CA ASP A 132 -3.44 10.88 7.17
C ASP A 132 -3.13 10.15 8.51
N ASN A 133 -4.08 10.11 9.46
CA ASN A 133 -3.91 9.49 10.79
C ASN A 133 -4.77 8.23 10.90
N LEU A 134 -4.34 7.16 10.24
CA LEU A 134 -4.97 5.85 10.38
C LEU A 134 -4.51 5.15 11.67
N TYR A 135 -5.46 4.57 12.40
CA TYR A 135 -5.15 3.83 13.62
C TYR A 135 -4.87 2.36 13.29
N ILE A 136 -3.89 1.77 13.96
CA ILE A 136 -3.59 0.34 13.81
C ILE A 136 -4.81 -0.48 14.25
N GLY A 137 -5.21 -1.45 13.43
CA GLY A 137 -6.40 -2.27 13.66
C GLY A 137 -7.71 -1.61 13.23
N GLN A 138 -7.67 -0.34 12.80
CA GLN A 138 -8.83 0.33 12.22
C GLN A 138 -9.32 -0.45 11.01
N THR A 139 -10.63 -0.64 10.96
CA THR A 139 -11.26 -1.42 9.90
C THR A 139 -11.84 -0.48 8.83
N ILE A 140 -11.40 -0.67 7.58
CA ILE A 140 -11.77 0.15 6.41
C ILE A 140 -12.53 -0.74 5.42
N GLN A 141 -13.63 -0.22 4.87
CA GLN A 141 -14.38 -0.87 3.81
C GLN A 141 -13.82 -0.49 2.44
N ILE A 142 -13.48 -1.48 1.62
CA ILE A 142 -12.80 -1.26 0.35
C ILE A 142 -13.71 -1.67 -0.80
N PRO A 143 -14.23 -0.70 -1.57
CA PRO A 143 -15.11 -0.98 -2.70
C PRO A 143 -14.31 -1.51 -3.90
N VAL A 144 -14.43 -2.80 -4.20
CA VAL A 144 -13.67 -3.47 -5.27
C VAL A 144 -14.54 -3.80 -6.48
N THR A 145 -13.90 -3.95 -7.65
CA THR A 145 -14.51 -4.50 -8.87
C THR A 145 -14.16 -6.00 -9.02
N ASP A 146 -14.88 -6.78 -9.85
CA ASP A 146 -14.65 -8.22 -10.06
C ASP A 146 -13.22 -8.52 -10.54
N SER A 147 -12.62 -7.61 -11.32
CA SER A 147 -11.20 -7.70 -11.71
C SER A 147 -10.22 -7.57 -10.54
N GLN A 148 -10.67 -7.10 -9.37
CA GLN A 148 -9.86 -6.87 -8.16
C GLN A 148 -10.22 -7.80 -7.00
N SER A 149 -11.44 -8.34 -6.97
CA SER A 149 -11.88 -9.31 -5.95
C SER A 149 -11.20 -10.69 -6.11
N VAL A 150 -10.92 -11.08 -7.36
CA VAL A 150 -10.09 -12.26 -7.71
C VAL A 150 -8.66 -12.05 -7.21
N THR A 151 -8.12 -10.87 -7.45
CA THR A 151 -6.77 -10.47 -7.03
C THR A 151 -6.63 -10.52 -5.51
N ALA A 152 -7.52 -9.91 -4.71
CA ALA A 152 -7.38 -9.94 -3.24
C ALA A 152 -7.43 -11.36 -2.63
N LYS A 153 -8.32 -12.24 -3.11
CA LYS A 153 -8.38 -13.65 -2.66
C LYS A 153 -7.19 -14.47 -3.16
N GLU A 154 -6.77 -14.27 -4.41
CA GLU A 154 -5.55 -14.89 -4.94
C GLU A 154 -4.30 -14.40 -4.24
N TRP A 155 -4.22 -13.12 -3.86
CA TRP A 155 -3.11 -12.56 -3.08
C TRP A 155 -3.04 -13.15 -1.69
N GLN A 156 -4.17 -13.31 -1.00
CA GLN A 156 -4.21 -14.02 0.28
C GLN A 156 -3.76 -15.48 0.13
N LYS A 157 -4.21 -16.15 -0.94
CA LYS A 157 -3.77 -17.52 -1.27
C LYS A 157 -2.27 -17.57 -1.59
N ARG A 158 -1.75 -16.63 -2.41
CA ARG A 158 -0.34 -16.50 -2.81
C ARG A 158 0.55 -16.17 -1.62
N ARG A 159 0.13 -15.27 -0.72
CA ARG A 159 0.80 -15.05 0.57
C ARG A 159 0.79 -16.30 1.44
N GLY A 160 -0.32 -17.03 1.46
CA GLY A 160 -0.39 -18.34 2.13
C GLY A 160 0.60 -19.36 1.56
N VAL A 161 0.80 -19.37 0.23
CA VAL A 161 1.79 -20.19 -0.46
C VAL A 161 3.22 -19.74 -0.13
N VAL A 162 3.51 -18.44 -0.17
CA VAL A 162 4.81 -17.86 0.24
C VAL A 162 5.12 -18.22 1.69
N GLN A 163 4.13 -18.11 2.58
CA GLN A 163 4.24 -18.42 4.00
C GLN A 163 4.41 -19.93 4.27
N ALA A 164 3.83 -20.78 3.42
CA ALA A 164 4.05 -22.22 3.48
C ALA A 164 5.45 -22.58 2.95
N ALA A 165 5.88 -21.97 1.84
CA ALA A 165 7.21 -22.11 1.27
C ALA A 165 8.31 -21.61 2.24
N SER A 166 8.08 -20.50 2.95
CA SER A 166 9.01 -19.95 3.94
C SER A 166 9.18 -20.89 5.15
N ARG A 167 8.11 -21.52 5.62
CA ARG A 167 8.14 -22.51 6.71
C ARG A 167 8.92 -23.75 6.31
N GLN A 168 8.80 -24.16 5.05
CA GLN A 168 9.53 -25.30 4.48
C GLN A 168 11.02 -24.96 4.20
N SER A 169 11.34 -23.69 3.90
CA SER A 169 12.71 -23.19 3.67
C SER A 169 13.39 -22.56 4.90
N SER A 170 12.87 -22.83 6.11
CA SER A 170 13.30 -22.30 7.43
C SER A 170 14.79 -22.50 7.81
N ARG A 171 15.64 -22.93 6.87
CA ARG A 171 17.09 -23.05 7.02
C ARG A 171 17.94 -21.93 6.41
N SER A 172 17.38 -20.90 5.77
CA SER A 172 18.19 -19.68 5.56
C SER A 172 17.38 -18.39 5.48
N ARG A 173 17.69 -17.43 6.36
CA ARG A 173 17.41 -16.00 6.15
C ARG A 173 18.35 -15.39 5.09
N ALA A 174 19.00 -16.23 4.28
CA ALA A 174 20.00 -15.81 3.32
C ALA A 174 19.29 -15.25 2.08
N LEU A 175 19.67 -14.03 1.71
CA LEU A 175 19.24 -13.32 0.53
C LEU A 175 20.35 -13.39 -0.53
N ASP A 176 19.98 -13.54 -1.79
CA ASP A 176 20.93 -13.38 -2.90
C ASP A 176 21.29 -11.93 -3.12
N TRP A 177 22.47 -11.71 -3.68
CA TRP A 177 22.85 -10.40 -4.21
C TRP A 177 21.89 -10.02 -5.34
N PRO A 178 21.14 -8.91 -5.20
CA PRO A 178 20.18 -8.49 -6.23
C PRO A 178 20.88 -7.94 -7.48
N VAL A 179 22.15 -7.62 -7.38
CA VAL A 179 23.01 -7.19 -8.49
C VAL A 179 24.26 -8.07 -8.50
N LYS A 180 24.51 -8.75 -9.63
CA LYS A 180 25.71 -9.57 -9.81
C LYS A 180 26.94 -8.67 -9.92
N GLN A 181 28.06 -9.09 -9.34
CA GLN A 181 29.33 -8.33 -9.38
C GLN A 181 29.16 -6.86 -8.93
N ALA A 182 28.34 -6.64 -7.90
CA ALA A 182 28.06 -5.31 -7.40
C ALA A 182 29.23 -4.77 -6.57
N THR A 183 29.50 -3.47 -6.73
CA THR A 183 30.31 -2.69 -5.79
C THR A 183 29.37 -1.96 -4.84
N VAL A 184 29.48 -2.21 -3.54
CA VAL A 184 28.74 -1.43 -2.53
C VAL A 184 29.40 -0.05 -2.42
N THR A 185 28.72 0.98 -2.88
CA THR A 185 29.21 2.38 -2.83
C THR A 185 28.83 3.07 -1.53
N SER A 186 27.88 2.48 -0.78
CA SER A 186 27.25 3.10 0.38
C SER A 186 26.56 2.03 1.24
N GLY A 187 26.92 1.94 2.53
CA GLY A 187 26.31 1.02 3.51
C GLY A 187 25.07 1.54 4.27
N PHE A 188 24.45 0.68 5.07
CA PHE A 188 23.34 1.02 5.97
C PHE A 188 23.80 1.86 7.18
N GLY A 189 23.01 2.84 7.61
CA GLY A 189 23.23 3.59 8.85
C GLY A 189 23.12 5.11 8.73
N THR A 190 23.28 5.82 9.85
CA THR A 190 23.17 7.28 9.90
C THR A 190 24.38 7.96 9.27
N ARG A 191 24.13 8.92 8.37
CA ARG A 191 25.15 9.80 7.78
C ARG A 191 24.66 11.23 7.75
N TRP A 192 25.50 12.16 8.20
CA TRP A 192 25.16 13.60 8.21
C TRP A 192 23.80 13.90 8.85
N GLY A 193 23.44 13.16 9.91
CA GLY A 193 22.16 13.29 10.61
C GLY A 193 20.95 12.62 9.94
N LYS A 194 21.08 12.04 8.74
CA LYS A 194 20.01 11.32 8.02
C LYS A 194 20.29 9.81 8.01
N MET A 195 19.26 9.02 8.32
CA MET A 195 19.35 7.55 8.29
C MET A 195 19.31 7.03 6.85
N HIS A 196 20.38 6.36 6.42
CA HIS A 196 20.39 5.58 5.19
C HIS A 196 19.84 4.18 5.47
N LYS A 197 18.64 3.89 4.95
CA LYS A 197 17.82 2.71 5.30
C LYS A 197 18.22 1.43 4.54
N GLY A 198 19.19 1.52 3.64
CA GLY A 198 19.63 0.41 2.80
C GLY A 198 21.13 0.46 2.48
N ILE A 199 21.50 -0.23 1.41
CA ILE A 199 22.82 -0.14 0.78
C ILE A 199 22.67 0.31 -0.66
N ASP A 200 23.67 1.02 -1.18
CA ASP A 200 23.71 1.37 -2.59
C ASP A 200 24.73 0.49 -3.31
N MET A 201 24.29 -0.08 -4.43
CA MET A 201 25.01 -1.07 -5.20
C MET A 201 25.18 -0.57 -6.63
N TRP A 202 26.43 -0.35 -7.03
CA TRP A 202 26.81 0.02 -8.39
C TRP A 202 27.30 -1.19 -9.17
N ASN A 203 27.10 -1.17 -10.49
CA ASN A 203 27.69 -2.14 -11.41
C ASN A 203 28.13 -1.42 -12.69
N GLN A 204 29.23 -1.90 -13.29
CA GLN A 204 29.84 -1.34 -14.49
C GLN A 204 28.92 -1.26 -15.72
N ASP A 205 27.89 -2.11 -15.79
CA ASP A 205 26.93 -2.11 -16.88
C ASP A 205 25.84 -1.04 -16.73
N GLU A 206 25.84 -0.31 -15.60
CA GLU A 206 24.97 0.80 -15.28
C GLU A 206 23.50 0.46 -15.61
N GLY A 207 22.85 1.23 -16.49
CA GLY A 207 21.47 1.00 -16.87
C GLY A 207 21.18 -0.39 -17.44
N ARG A 208 22.17 -1.08 -18.03
CA ARG A 208 21.98 -2.43 -18.57
C ARG A 208 22.02 -3.51 -17.49
N THR A 209 22.42 -3.17 -16.27
CA THR A 209 22.50 -4.09 -15.14
C THR A 209 21.11 -4.61 -14.76
N PRO A 210 20.86 -5.93 -14.85
CA PRO A 210 19.62 -6.52 -14.35
C PRO A 210 19.60 -6.50 -12.81
N ILE A 211 18.44 -6.18 -12.25
CA ILE A 211 18.14 -6.29 -10.82
C ILE A 211 17.32 -7.55 -10.60
N HIS A 212 17.80 -8.42 -9.72
CA HIS A 212 17.24 -9.73 -9.43
C HIS A 212 16.54 -9.74 -8.06
N ALA A 213 15.50 -10.56 -7.93
CA ALA A 213 14.85 -10.84 -6.66
C ALA A 213 15.83 -11.54 -5.71
N ALA A 214 16.12 -10.92 -4.56
CA ALA A 214 17.02 -11.48 -3.56
C ALA A 214 16.46 -12.75 -2.90
N LYS A 215 15.13 -12.92 -2.93
CA LYS A 215 14.39 -14.09 -2.43
C LYS A 215 13.04 -14.19 -3.15
N GLU A 216 12.46 -15.38 -3.19
CA GLU A 216 11.10 -15.59 -3.70
C GLU A 216 10.07 -14.78 -2.90
N GLY A 217 9.06 -14.24 -3.58
CA GLY A 217 8.06 -13.39 -2.93
C GLY A 217 6.97 -12.90 -3.84
N VAL A 218 6.04 -12.13 -3.29
CA VAL A 218 4.98 -11.45 -4.06
C VAL A 218 5.32 -9.97 -4.18
N VAL A 219 5.20 -9.43 -5.38
CA VAL A 219 5.38 -7.99 -5.66
C VAL A 219 4.26 -7.21 -4.97
N VAL A 220 4.60 -6.51 -3.89
CA VAL A 220 3.68 -5.61 -3.17
C VAL A 220 3.49 -4.32 -3.95
N GLU A 221 4.58 -3.80 -4.50
CA GLU A 221 4.60 -2.57 -5.27
C GLU A 221 5.58 -2.66 -6.44
N ALA A 222 5.23 -2.04 -7.55
CA ALA A 222 6.03 -1.93 -8.75
C ALA A 222 5.60 -0.65 -9.48
N GLY A 223 6.38 0.42 -9.34
CA GLY A 223 6.02 1.71 -9.90
C GLY A 223 6.82 2.87 -9.30
N GLY A 224 6.39 4.09 -9.61
CA GLY A 224 6.93 5.32 -9.02
C GLY A 224 5.95 5.92 -8.02
N GLY A 225 6.31 7.07 -7.45
CA GLY A 225 5.44 7.81 -6.51
C GLY A 225 5.98 7.87 -5.08
N HIS A 226 7.12 7.23 -4.81
CA HIS A 226 7.84 7.37 -3.54
C HIS A 226 8.85 8.51 -3.61
N PRO A 227 8.65 9.60 -2.85
CA PRO A 227 9.61 10.70 -2.80
C PRO A 227 11.01 10.18 -2.43
N GLY A 228 12.00 10.55 -3.24
CA GLY A 228 13.38 10.09 -3.08
C GLY A 228 13.72 8.76 -3.75
N TYR A 229 12.85 7.75 -3.74
CA TYR A 229 13.18 6.41 -4.25
C TYR A 229 13.06 6.27 -5.78
N GLY A 230 12.26 7.12 -6.43
CA GLY A 230 12.00 7.02 -7.87
C GLY A 230 11.15 5.79 -8.21
N PHE A 231 11.46 5.11 -9.33
CA PHE A 231 10.82 3.83 -9.63
C PHE A 231 11.41 2.72 -8.77
N MET A 232 10.53 1.90 -8.20
CA MET A 232 10.93 0.84 -7.31
C MET A 232 10.02 -0.38 -7.38
N VAL A 233 10.56 -1.49 -6.88
CA VAL A 233 9.83 -2.73 -6.59
C VAL A 233 9.94 -3.03 -5.10
N ILE A 234 8.85 -3.50 -4.48
CA ILE A 234 8.83 -4.04 -3.12
C ILE A 234 8.35 -5.48 -3.18
N LEU A 235 9.11 -6.41 -2.61
CA LEU A 235 8.72 -7.81 -2.49
C LEU A 235 8.37 -8.16 -1.04
N ASP A 236 7.26 -8.87 -0.83
CA ASP A 236 6.91 -9.54 0.43
C ASP A 236 7.27 -11.02 0.33
N HIS A 237 8.12 -11.46 1.26
CA HIS A 237 8.64 -12.83 1.35
C HIS A 237 7.93 -13.67 2.42
N GLY A 238 6.86 -13.15 3.03
CA GLY A 238 6.19 -13.76 4.19
C GLY A 238 6.90 -13.44 5.51
N ASP A 239 6.26 -13.79 6.63
CA ASP A 239 6.81 -13.60 7.98
C ASP A 239 7.29 -12.17 8.30
N GLY A 240 6.67 -11.17 7.67
CA GLY A 240 7.04 -9.75 7.86
C GLY A 240 8.34 -9.33 7.16
N LEU A 241 8.99 -10.21 6.40
CA LEU A 241 10.23 -9.92 5.68
C LEU A 241 9.93 -9.31 4.30
N GLN A 242 10.52 -8.15 4.03
CA GLN A 242 10.40 -7.46 2.74
C GLN A 242 11.76 -7.01 2.20
N THR A 243 11.85 -6.89 0.87
CA THR A 243 12.98 -6.28 0.18
C THR A 243 12.54 -5.16 -0.76
N TYR A 244 13.32 -4.09 -0.78
CA TYR A 244 13.04 -2.88 -1.54
C TYR A 244 14.13 -2.70 -2.60
N TYR A 245 13.74 -2.39 -3.83
CA TYR A 245 14.63 -2.22 -4.98
C TYR A 245 14.31 -0.89 -5.65
N ALA A 246 15.10 0.15 -5.39
CA ALA A 246 14.79 1.51 -5.82
C ALA A 246 15.76 2.05 -6.90
N HIS A 247 15.45 3.26 -7.37
CA HIS A 247 16.13 3.97 -8.46
C HIS A 247 16.12 3.22 -9.79
N MET A 248 15.18 2.32 -10.03
CA MET A 248 15.13 1.50 -11.25
C MET A 248 14.85 2.37 -12.49
N ARG A 249 15.41 2.02 -13.66
CA ARG A 249 15.04 2.70 -14.92
C ARG A 249 13.87 2.05 -15.64
N LYS A 250 13.67 0.75 -15.38
CA LYS A 250 12.65 -0.08 -16.01
C LYS A 250 12.24 -1.18 -15.05
N ILE A 251 10.94 -1.35 -14.88
CA ILE A 251 10.34 -2.42 -14.10
C ILE A 251 9.74 -3.44 -15.08
N LEU A 252 9.94 -4.73 -14.81
CA LEU A 252 9.45 -5.85 -15.64
C LEU A 252 8.34 -6.65 -14.95
N VAL A 253 8.07 -6.36 -13.68
CA VAL A 253 7.10 -7.07 -12.86
C VAL A 253 5.91 -6.18 -12.52
N SER A 254 4.77 -6.78 -12.19
CA SER A 254 3.54 -6.06 -11.82
C SER A 254 3.12 -6.38 -10.38
N PRO A 255 2.42 -5.45 -9.68
CA PRO A 255 1.88 -5.75 -8.36
C PRO A 255 1.04 -7.04 -8.37
N GLY A 256 1.32 -7.95 -7.44
CA GLY A 256 0.65 -9.24 -7.28
C GLY A 256 1.25 -10.41 -8.02
N GLN A 257 2.24 -10.14 -8.87
CA GLN A 257 3.08 -11.17 -9.44
C GLN A 257 3.85 -11.88 -8.34
N TYR A 258 3.85 -13.22 -8.36
CA TYR A 258 4.81 -14.01 -7.61
C TYR A 258 6.09 -14.08 -8.45
N VAL A 259 7.23 -13.88 -7.79
CA VAL A 259 8.55 -13.95 -8.40
C VAL A 259 9.41 -14.98 -7.67
N GLU A 260 10.20 -15.73 -8.42
CA GLU A 260 11.16 -16.66 -7.86
C GLU A 260 12.46 -15.95 -7.45
N ARG A 261 13.22 -16.57 -6.54
CA ARG A 261 14.56 -16.12 -6.19
C ARG A 261 15.44 -16.04 -7.44
N GLY A 262 16.10 -14.92 -7.64
CA GLY A 262 16.95 -14.67 -8.81
C GLY A 262 16.21 -14.21 -10.07
N GLU A 263 14.88 -14.15 -10.07
CA GLU A 263 14.11 -13.63 -11.19
C GLU A 263 14.41 -12.14 -11.43
N VAL A 264 14.43 -11.72 -12.70
CA VAL A 264 14.74 -10.32 -13.05
C VAL A 264 13.51 -9.45 -12.79
N LEU A 265 13.65 -8.50 -11.86
CA LEU A 265 12.61 -7.53 -11.51
C LEU A 265 12.61 -6.32 -12.45
N GLY A 266 13.78 -6.00 -13.00
CA GLY A 266 13.97 -4.86 -13.87
C GLY A 266 15.43 -4.49 -14.04
N TYR A 267 15.68 -3.21 -14.33
CA TYR A 267 17.02 -2.71 -14.65
C TYR A 267 17.39 -1.51 -13.79
N MET A 268 18.67 -1.47 -13.41
CA MET A 268 19.27 -0.37 -12.64
C MET A 268 19.04 0.97 -13.34
N GLY A 269 18.87 2.02 -12.55
CA GLY A 269 18.64 3.36 -13.04
C GLY A 269 19.23 4.41 -12.13
N ARG A 270 18.65 5.61 -12.25
CA ARG A 270 19.02 6.83 -11.53
C ARG A 270 17.79 7.72 -11.27
N THR A 271 16.61 7.11 -11.17
CA THR A 271 15.37 7.87 -10.97
C THR A 271 15.19 8.24 -9.50
N GLY A 272 14.49 9.34 -9.22
CA GLY A 272 14.34 9.83 -7.85
C GLY A 272 15.54 10.68 -7.41
N ASP A 273 15.83 10.68 -6.12
CA ASP A 273 16.96 11.40 -5.53
C ASP A 273 18.21 10.50 -5.57
N SER A 274 18.86 10.49 -6.72
CA SER A 274 19.98 9.59 -7.02
C SER A 274 21.10 10.37 -7.72
N THR A 275 22.33 10.26 -7.20
CA THR A 275 23.50 10.99 -7.72
C THR A 275 24.16 10.32 -8.93
N GLY A 276 23.78 9.08 -9.25
CA GLY A 276 24.37 8.27 -10.33
C GLY A 276 23.70 6.90 -10.43
N TYR A 277 24.08 6.07 -11.41
CA TYR A 277 23.50 4.74 -11.55
C TYR A 277 23.79 3.88 -10.33
N HIS A 278 22.77 3.44 -9.60
CA HIS A 278 22.91 2.45 -8.54
C HIS A 278 21.54 1.83 -8.22
N LEU A 279 21.57 0.67 -7.58
CA LEU A 279 20.41 0.13 -6.87
C LEU A 279 20.51 0.57 -5.41
N HIS A 280 19.49 1.26 -4.92
CA HIS A 280 19.27 1.36 -3.48
C HIS A 280 18.46 0.15 -3.01
N PHE A 281 19.08 -0.70 -2.20
CA PHE A 281 18.51 -1.97 -1.73
C PHE A 281 18.28 -1.93 -0.23
N GLU A 282 17.05 -2.20 0.20
CA GLU A 282 16.72 -2.36 1.62
C GLU A 282 16.19 -3.75 1.93
N VAL A 283 16.40 -4.15 3.18
CA VAL A 283 15.74 -5.29 3.81
C VAL A 283 14.97 -4.76 5.00
N ARG A 284 13.71 -5.14 5.13
CA ARG A 284 12.86 -4.75 6.26
C ARG A 284 12.25 -5.97 6.93
N GLN A 285 12.17 -5.91 8.26
CA GLN A 285 11.44 -6.87 9.08
C GLN A 285 10.34 -6.10 9.80
N ASP A 286 9.09 -6.44 9.52
CA ASP A 286 7.91 -5.77 10.07
C ASP A 286 7.98 -4.24 9.87
N ASP A 287 8.30 -3.83 8.63
CA ASP A 287 8.52 -2.46 8.18
C ASP A 287 9.73 -1.72 8.81
N VAL A 288 10.51 -2.38 9.68
CA VAL A 288 11.73 -1.81 10.26
C VAL A 288 12.93 -2.10 9.35
N PRO A 289 13.63 -1.08 8.82
CA PRO A 289 14.85 -1.27 8.04
C PRO A 289 15.96 -1.92 8.86
N ILE A 290 16.59 -2.94 8.31
CA ILE A 290 17.72 -3.64 8.90
C ILE A 290 18.88 -3.70 7.90
N ASN A 291 20.11 -3.75 8.41
CA ASN A 291 21.29 -3.76 7.55
C ASN A 291 21.30 -4.97 6.57
N PRO A 292 21.15 -4.73 5.25
CA PRO A 292 21.08 -5.79 4.24
C PRO A 292 22.30 -6.71 4.21
N LEU A 293 23.50 -6.16 4.48
CA LEU A 293 24.76 -6.90 4.41
C LEU A 293 24.85 -8.07 5.40
N ARG A 294 23.97 -8.12 6.41
CA ARG A 294 23.89 -9.25 7.35
C ARG A 294 23.18 -10.47 6.79
N TYR A 295 22.45 -10.31 5.70
CA TYR A 295 21.57 -11.33 5.12
C TYR A 295 22.00 -11.75 3.72
N LEU A 296 22.76 -10.90 3.01
CA LEU A 296 23.29 -11.23 1.69
C LEU A 296 24.34 -12.36 1.80
N SER A 297 24.08 -13.49 1.15
CA SER A 297 25.01 -14.63 1.11
C SER A 297 26.29 -14.27 0.35
N ARG A 298 27.44 -14.71 0.85
CA ARG A 298 28.72 -14.59 0.13
C ARG A 298 28.82 -15.58 -1.01
#